data_AF-U4Q9L4-F1
#
_entry.id   AF-U4Q9L4-F1
#
_cell.length_a   1.000
_cell.length_b   1.000
_cell.length_c   1.000
_cell.angle_alpha   90.00
_cell.angle_beta   90.00
_cell.angle_gamma   90.00
#
_symmetry.space_group_name_H-M   'P 1'
#
loop_
_entity.id
_entity.type
_entity.pdbx_description
1 polymer ?
#
loop_
_entity_poly.entity_id
_entity_poly.type
_entity_poly.pdbx_seq_one_letter_code
_entity_poly.pdbx_strand_id
1 'polypeptide(L)'
;MAIGRKAFMKVNIAVKSEDNEMDWKEINSENDINDLLKTFGGFHDGVLREMHLWNDYYVDEDLRMDSGDGMLNAKVLFQRQGKEPSVIEIIFLGIDKINIVSTPPNYWYMIFDATWVYKEGLYYWAEVGDWEIEDNSVTWLSSQNIKWRSVDGWLGSKLRYGSSR
;
A
#
# COMPACT_ATOMS: atom_id res chain seq x y z
N MET A 1 50.94 9.52 37.10
CA MET A 1 49.99 8.40 37.29
C MET A 1 48.96 8.51 36.17
N ALA A 2 49.14 7.75 35.08
CA ALA A 2 48.29 7.86 33.89
C ALA A 2 47.19 6.78 33.93
N ILE A 3 45.93 7.22 33.86
CA ILE A 3 44.75 6.37 33.91
C ILE A 3 44.42 5.98 32.46
N GLY A 4 44.59 4.70 32.12
CA GLY A 4 44.32 4.18 30.78
C GLY A 4 42.83 4.18 30.48
N ARG A 5 42.42 4.87 29.40
CA ARG A 5 41.05 4.79 28.86
C ARG A 5 40.86 3.44 28.18
N LYS A 6 39.97 2.58 28.72
CA LYS A 6 39.48 1.39 28.03
C LYS A 6 38.66 1.84 26.81
N ALA A 7 39.10 1.44 25.62
CA ALA A 7 38.30 1.57 24.41
C ALA A 7 37.13 0.57 24.47
N PHE A 8 35.90 1.09 24.46
CA PHE A 8 34.71 0.27 24.26
C PHE A 8 34.54 0.02 22.75
N MET A 9 34.57 -1.23 22.36
CA MET A 9 34.30 -1.67 21.00
C MET A 9 32.78 -1.55 20.76
N LYS A 10 32.36 -0.57 19.95
CA LYS A 10 30.97 -0.50 19.48
C LYS A 10 30.75 -1.63 18.48
N VAL A 11 30.01 -2.65 18.90
CA VAL A 11 29.46 -3.64 17.97
C VAL A 11 28.25 -3.00 17.30
N ASN A 12 28.42 -2.52 16.08
CA ASN A 12 27.29 -2.14 15.23
C ASN A 12 26.63 -3.44 14.74
N ILE A 13 25.58 -3.87 15.42
CA ILE A 13 24.66 -4.85 14.87
C ILE A 13 23.85 -4.11 13.81
N ALA A 14 24.24 -4.25 12.55
CA ALA A 14 23.39 -3.87 11.44
C ALA A 14 22.17 -4.81 11.48
N VAL A 15 21.03 -4.29 11.97
CA VAL A 15 19.74 -4.89 11.67
C VAL A 15 19.56 -4.74 10.16
N LYS A 16 19.61 -5.85 9.42
CA LYS A 16 19.21 -5.83 8.02
C LYS A 16 17.74 -5.41 7.98
N SER A 17 17.46 -4.23 7.46
CA SER A 17 16.11 -3.88 7.03
C SER A 17 15.72 -4.85 5.92
N GLU A 18 14.73 -5.71 6.15
CA GLU A 18 14.14 -6.57 5.13
C GLU A 18 13.20 -5.79 4.17
N ASP A 19 13.51 -4.52 3.92
CA ASP A 19 12.93 -3.74 2.83
C ASP A 19 14.06 -3.44 1.86
N ASN A 20 14.32 -4.40 0.97
CA ASN A 20 15.17 -4.16 -0.18
C ASN A 20 14.41 -3.20 -1.11
N GLU A 21 14.95 -2.01 -1.32
CA GLU A 21 14.38 -0.98 -2.21
C GLU A 21 14.23 -1.47 -3.66
N MET A 22 14.92 -2.57 -4.03
CA MET A 22 15.00 -3.13 -5.38
C MET A 22 13.77 -3.90 -5.89
N ASP A 23 12.72 -4.12 -5.08
CA ASP A 23 11.54 -4.90 -5.51
C ASP A 23 10.33 -4.03 -5.91
N TRP A 24 10.42 -2.70 -5.79
CA TRP A 24 9.34 -1.79 -6.14
C TRP A 24 9.29 -1.51 -7.64
N LYS A 25 8.10 -1.68 -8.21
CA LYS A 25 7.76 -1.33 -9.59
C LYS A 25 6.86 -0.11 -9.59
N GLU A 26 7.30 0.96 -10.21
CA GLU A 26 6.51 2.18 -10.37
C GLU A 26 5.49 2.03 -11.50
N ILE A 27 4.35 2.70 -11.37
CA ILE A 27 3.36 2.85 -12.43
C ILE A 27 3.54 4.25 -13.01
N ASN A 28 4.11 4.34 -14.20
CA ASN A 28 4.37 5.61 -14.89
C ASN A 28 3.63 5.70 -16.24
N SER A 29 2.96 4.62 -16.66
CA SER A 29 2.27 4.52 -17.94
C SER A 29 1.12 3.53 -17.90
N GLU A 30 0.27 3.58 -18.93
CA GLU A 30 -0.79 2.59 -19.15
C GLU A 30 -0.22 1.17 -19.34
N ASN A 31 0.98 1.03 -19.91
CA ASN A 31 1.64 -0.27 -20.04
C ASN A 31 1.99 -0.86 -18.66
N ASP A 32 2.44 -0.04 -17.70
CA ASP A 32 2.75 -0.51 -16.35
C ASP A 32 1.49 -0.96 -15.62
N ILE A 33 0.36 -0.27 -15.84
CA ILE A 33 -0.96 -0.67 -15.35
C ILE A 33 -1.35 -2.03 -15.94
N ASN A 34 -1.24 -2.19 -17.26
CA ASN A 34 -1.57 -3.44 -17.96
C ASN A 34 -0.68 -4.59 -17.48
N ASP A 35 0.60 -4.33 -17.23
CA ASP A 35 1.54 -5.31 -16.70
C ASP A 35 1.19 -5.71 -15.27
N LEU A 36 0.82 -4.76 -14.40
CA LEU A 36 0.30 -5.06 -13.05
C LEU A 36 -0.97 -5.91 -13.13
N LEU A 37 -1.95 -5.50 -13.94
CA LEU A 37 -3.21 -6.22 -14.12
C LEU A 37 -2.94 -7.65 -14.60
N LYS A 38 -2.12 -7.83 -15.63
CA LYS A 38 -1.74 -9.15 -16.12
C LYS A 38 -1.02 -9.98 -15.06
N THR A 39 -0.09 -9.37 -14.33
CA THR A 39 0.70 -10.06 -13.30
C THR A 39 -0.16 -10.52 -12.13
N PHE A 40 -1.11 -9.70 -11.68
CA PHE A 40 -1.95 -10.01 -10.53
C PHE A 40 -3.33 -10.58 -10.90
N GLY A 41 -3.51 -11.01 -12.16
CA GLY A 41 -4.76 -11.63 -12.61
C GLY A 41 -5.98 -10.72 -12.56
N GLY A 42 -5.79 -9.43 -12.88
CA GLY A 42 -6.85 -8.42 -12.90
C GLY A 42 -7.45 -8.12 -11.52
N PHE A 43 -6.77 -8.52 -10.43
CA PHE A 43 -7.32 -8.53 -9.07
C PHE A 43 -8.52 -9.47 -8.86
N HIS A 44 -8.88 -10.27 -9.88
CA HIS A 44 -9.96 -11.26 -9.81
C HIS A 44 -9.66 -12.31 -8.73
N ASP A 45 -10.72 -12.81 -8.07
CA ASP A 45 -10.65 -13.70 -6.90
C ASP A 45 -9.74 -13.14 -5.80
N GLY A 46 -9.64 -11.81 -5.75
CA GLY A 46 -8.82 -11.03 -4.83
C GLY A 46 -9.61 -10.44 -3.68
N VAL A 47 -8.88 -9.84 -2.74
CA VAL A 47 -9.41 -9.04 -1.64
C VAL A 47 -8.43 -7.93 -1.28
N LEU A 48 -8.96 -6.74 -1.04
CA LEU A 48 -8.26 -5.70 -0.30
C LEU A 48 -8.18 -6.14 1.16
N ARG A 49 -7.01 -6.63 1.58
CA ARG A 49 -6.84 -7.32 2.87
C ARG A 49 -6.72 -6.35 4.05
N GLU A 50 -5.93 -5.31 3.86
CA GLU A 50 -5.67 -4.26 4.84
C GLU A 50 -5.09 -3.01 4.17
N MET A 51 -5.32 -1.86 4.79
CA MET A 51 -4.82 -0.57 4.37
C MET A 51 -4.22 0.15 5.57
N HIS A 52 -3.04 0.73 5.39
CA HIS A 52 -2.43 1.66 6.34
C HIS A 52 -2.39 3.04 5.71
N LEU A 53 -3.07 4.00 6.34
CA LEU A 53 -3.16 5.39 5.91
C LEU A 53 -2.30 6.25 6.84
N TRP A 54 -1.48 7.13 6.27
CA TRP A 54 -0.74 8.13 7.04
C TRP A 54 -0.64 9.43 6.25
N ASN A 55 -0.44 10.52 6.97
CA ASN A 55 -0.01 11.78 6.39
C ASN A 55 1.15 12.34 7.21
N ASP A 56 1.72 13.43 6.74
CA ASP A 56 2.86 14.05 7.43
C ASP A 56 2.44 14.96 8.59
N TYR A 57 1.15 15.08 8.88
CA TYR A 57 0.65 15.86 10.02
C TYR A 57 0.71 15.02 11.29
N TYR A 58 1.23 15.60 12.36
CA TYR A 58 1.28 14.95 13.65
C TYR A 58 1.17 15.97 14.78
N VAL A 59 0.97 15.46 15.99
CA VAL A 59 1.07 16.23 17.22
C VAL A 59 2.34 15.78 17.93
N ASP A 60 3.23 16.74 18.20
CA ASP A 60 4.50 16.46 18.87
C ASP A 60 4.34 16.23 20.39
N GLU A 61 5.45 15.92 21.07
CA GLU A 61 5.46 15.69 22.51
C GLU A 61 5.09 16.96 23.33
N ASP A 62 5.21 18.14 22.73
CA ASP A 62 4.82 19.44 23.29
C ASP A 62 3.34 19.78 23.01
N LEU A 63 2.56 18.84 22.46
CA LEU A 63 1.16 19.01 22.06
C LEU A 63 0.93 20.06 20.96
N ARG A 64 1.94 20.30 20.11
CA ARG A 64 1.84 21.22 18.97
C ARG A 64 1.53 20.46 17.69
N MET A 65 0.74 21.10 16.84
CA MET A 65 0.57 20.65 15.46
C MET A 65 1.86 20.94 14.70
N ASP A 66 2.40 19.92 14.04
CA ASP A 66 3.49 20.03 13.10
C ASP A 66 3.17 19.20 11.83
N SER A 67 3.88 19.49 10.74
CA SER A 67 3.62 18.85 9.46
C SER A 67 4.87 18.78 8.58
N GLY A 68 5.00 17.68 7.82
CA GLY A 68 5.86 17.61 6.64
C GLY A 68 5.20 18.21 5.39
N ASP A 69 5.36 17.53 4.25
CA ASP A 69 4.87 17.99 2.92
C ASP A 69 3.34 17.93 2.78
N GLY A 70 2.64 17.44 3.81
CA GLY A 70 1.19 17.46 3.92
C GLY A 70 0.48 16.45 3.02
N MET A 71 1.19 15.42 2.54
CA MET A 71 0.63 14.43 1.63
C MET A 71 -0.09 13.31 2.39
N LEU A 72 -1.28 12.93 1.92
CA LEU A 72 -1.95 11.71 2.36
C LEU A 72 -1.41 10.54 1.54
N ASN A 73 -1.05 9.44 2.20
CA ASN A 73 -0.46 8.27 1.56
C ASN A 73 -1.07 7.00 2.15
N ALA A 74 -1.11 5.93 1.34
CA ALA A 74 -1.56 4.63 1.82
C ALA A 74 -0.70 3.48 1.28
N LYS A 75 -0.54 2.44 2.10
CA LYS A 75 -0.08 1.11 1.68
C LYS A 75 -1.27 0.18 1.76
N VAL A 76 -1.53 -0.54 0.70
CA VAL A 76 -2.67 -1.44 0.56
C VAL A 76 -2.14 -2.83 0.24
N LEU A 77 -2.58 -3.83 1.00
CA LEU A 77 -2.24 -5.22 0.76
C LEU A 77 -3.39 -5.90 0.02
N PHE A 78 -3.09 -6.52 -1.11
CA PHE A 78 -4.04 -7.35 -1.85
C PHE A 78 -3.62 -8.81 -1.78
N GLN A 79 -4.58 -9.69 -1.54
CA GLN A 79 -4.40 -11.14 -1.60
C GLN A 79 -5.36 -11.71 -2.65
N ARG A 80 -4.98 -12.77 -3.35
CA ARG A 80 -5.87 -13.45 -4.31
C ARG A 80 -5.76 -14.96 -4.28
N GLN A 81 -6.77 -15.65 -4.79
CA GLN A 81 -6.80 -17.10 -4.99
C GLN A 81 -5.99 -17.53 -6.24
N GLY A 82 -4.77 -17.03 -6.37
CA GLY A 82 -3.87 -17.31 -7.49
C GLY A 82 -2.41 -17.33 -7.05
N LYS A 83 -1.51 -17.81 -7.91
CA LYS A 83 -0.06 -17.85 -7.66
C LYS A 83 0.69 -16.93 -8.63
N GLU A 84 1.91 -16.56 -8.26
CA GLU A 84 2.85 -15.81 -9.09
C GLU A 84 2.34 -14.43 -9.57
N PRO A 85 2.07 -13.46 -8.66
CA PRO A 85 2.10 -13.57 -7.20
C PRO A 85 0.69 -13.72 -6.62
N SER A 86 0.60 -14.36 -5.45
CA SER A 86 -0.59 -14.48 -4.61
C SER A 86 -0.87 -13.24 -3.75
N VAL A 87 0.16 -12.42 -3.47
CA VAL A 87 0.06 -11.21 -2.67
C VAL A 87 0.90 -10.09 -3.26
N ILE A 88 0.30 -8.90 -3.35
CA ILE A 88 1.02 -7.67 -3.68
C ILE A 88 0.75 -6.59 -2.63
N GLU A 89 1.75 -5.76 -2.40
CA GLU A 89 1.63 -4.51 -1.68
C GLU A 89 1.68 -3.38 -2.69
N ILE A 90 0.72 -2.45 -2.61
CA ILE A 90 0.67 -1.23 -3.42
C ILE A 90 0.78 -0.02 -2.51
N ILE A 91 1.67 0.91 -2.84
CA ILE A 91 1.78 2.21 -2.20
C ILE A 91 1.18 3.25 -3.14
N PHE A 92 0.22 4.00 -2.61
CA PHE A 92 -0.38 5.16 -3.22
C PHE A 92 0.16 6.40 -2.52
N LEU A 93 0.87 7.25 -3.27
CA LEU A 93 1.51 8.47 -2.77
C LEU A 93 0.81 9.70 -3.31
N GLY A 94 0.59 10.70 -2.43
CA GLY A 94 -0.15 11.90 -2.80
C GLY A 94 -1.59 11.57 -3.17
N ILE A 95 -2.29 10.88 -2.27
CA ILE A 95 -3.71 10.54 -2.40
C ILE A 95 -4.53 11.82 -2.43
N ASP A 96 -5.39 11.91 -3.44
CA ASP A 96 -6.37 13.00 -3.57
C ASP A 96 -7.68 12.64 -2.87
N LYS A 97 -8.19 11.42 -3.11
CA LYS A 97 -9.44 10.95 -2.51
C LYS A 97 -9.46 9.45 -2.30
N ILE A 98 -10.17 9.03 -1.24
CA ILE A 98 -10.47 7.62 -0.95
C ILE A 98 -11.97 7.53 -0.66
N ASN A 99 -12.65 6.58 -1.27
CA ASN A 99 -13.98 6.12 -0.90
C ASN A 99 -13.89 4.66 -0.46
N ILE A 100 -14.45 4.33 0.71
CA ILE A 100 -14.45 2.97 1.24
C ILE A 100 -15.90 2.55 1.49
N VAL A 101 -16.29 1.42 0.90
CA VAL A 101 -17.62 0.85 1.08
C VAL A 101 -17.49 -0.48 1.82
N SER A 102 -18.24 -0.62 2.92
CA SER A 102 -18.29 -1.89 3.63
C SER A 102 -19.14 -2.89 2.86
N THR A 103 -18.66 -4.11 2.70
CA THR A 103 -19.48 -5.22 2.22
C THR A 103 -20.60 -5.53 3.23
N PRO A 104 -21.86 -5.70 2.76
CA PRO A 104 -22.98 -6.04 3.63
C PRO A 104 -22.79 -7.38 4.38
N PRO A 105 -23.50 -7.60 5.49
CA PRO A 105 -23.49 -8.89 6.16
C PRO A 105 -23.83 -10.05 5.20
N ASN A 106 -23.10 -11.16 5.33
CA ASN A 106 -23.23 -12.39 4.51
C ASN A 106 -22.67 -12.33 3.08
N TYR A 107 -21.99 -11.24 2.69
CA TYR A 107 -21.25 -11.16 1.43
C TYR A 107 -19.73 -11.21 1.69
N TRP A 108 -18.97 -11.66 0.69
CA TRP A 108 -17.51 -11.66 0.74
C TRP A 108 -16.97 -10.37 0.13
N TYR A 109 -15.88 -9.84 0.67
CA TYR A 109 -15.11 -8.70 0.13
C TYR A 109 -14.32 -9.10 -1.14
N MET A 110 -14.90 -9.95 -1.99
CA MET A 110 -14.22 -10.49 -3.15
C MET A 110 -14.23 -9.48 -4.30
N ILE A 111 -13.06 -9.23 -4.86
CA ILE A 111 -12.90 -8.42 -6.07
C ILE A 111 -13.17 -9.32 -7.26
N PHE A 112 -14.20 -8.98 -8.03
CA PHE A 112 -14.55 -9.66 -9.27
C PHE A 112 -13.82 -9.06 -10.48
N ASP A 113 -13.57 -7.76 -10.46
CA ASP A 113 -12.85 -7.07 -11.52
C ASP A 113 -12.32 -5.74 -10.96
N ALA A 114 -11.41 -5.08 -11.66
CA ALA A 114 -10.84 -3.81 -11.21
C ALA A 114 -10.70 -2.81 -12.35
N THR A 115 -11.08 -1.58 -12.08
CA THR A 115 -10.88 -0.46 -13.01
C THR A 115 -9.63 0.31 -12.64
N TRP A 116 -8.80 0.60 -13.64
CA TRP A 116 -7.66 1.50 -13.54
C TRP A 116 -7.78 2.61 -14.59
N VAL A 117 -7.65 3.86 -14.16
CA VAL A 117 -7.73 5.02 -15.05
C VAL A 117 -6.63 6.01 -14.69
N TYR A 118 -5.98 6.58 -15.69
CA TYR A 118 -5.15 7.78 -15.52
C TYR A 118 -5.88 8.98 -16.12
N LYS A 119 -6.14 9.99 -15.30
CA LYS A 119 -6.84 11.21 -15.72
C LYS A 119 -6.31 12.41 -14.94
N GLU A 120 -6.01 13.50 -15.66
CA GLU A 120 -5.66 14.80 -15.06
C GLU A 120 -4.52 14.75 -14.02
N GLY A 121 -3.52 13.87 -14.22
CA GLY A 121 -2.38 13.73 -13.31
C GLY A 121 -2.61 12.80 -12.13
N LEU A 122 -3.76 12.12 -12.08
CA LEU A 122 -4.10 11.16 -11.03
C LEU A 122 -4.33 9.77 -11.62
N TYR A 123 -3.82 8.77 -10.90
CA TYR A 123 -4.17 7.37 -11.08
C TYR A 123 -5.34 7.02 -10.17
N TYR A 124 -6.34 6.35 -10.74
CA TYR A 124 -7.51 5.84 -10.04
C TYR A 124 -7.48 4.32 -10.04
N TRP A 125 -7.85 3.74 -8.91
CA TRP A 125 -8.16 2.32 -8.78
C TRP A 125 -9.54 2.15 -8.15
N ALA A 126 -10.36 1.26 -8.69
CA ALA A 126 -11.65 0.87 -8.13
C ALA A 126 -11.83 -0.65 -8.12
N GLU A 127 -12.57 -1.15 -7.13
CA GLU A 127 -12.77 -2.59 -6.88
C GLU A 127 -13.80 -3.28 -7.80
N VAL A 128 -14.24 -2.61 -8.86
CA VAL A 128 -15.14 -3.14 -9.88
C VAL A 128 -14.67 -2.75 -11.28
N GLY A 129 -15.02 -3.55 -12.29
CA GLY A 129 -14.86 -3.22 -13.70
C GLY A 129 -15.88 -2.16 -14.16
N ASP A 130 -15.58 -1.49 -15.27
CA ASP A 130 -16.42 -0.44 -15.87
C ASP A 130 -16.83 0.69 -14.91
N TRP A 131 -16.02 0.96 -13.89
CA TRP A 131 -16.30 2.00 -12.90
C TRP A 131 -16.15 3.41 -13.50
N GLU A 132 -17.07 4.30 -13.14
CA GLU A 132 -17.00 5.71 -13.48
C GLU A 132 -16.42 6.54 -12.33
N ILE A 133 -15.51 7.47 -12.67
CA ILE A 133 -14.86 8.33 -11.68
C ILE A 133 -15.90 9.03 -10.80
N GLU A 134 -15.71 8.88 -9.48
CA GLU A 134 -16.57 9.39 -8.41
C GLU A 134 -17.90 8.66 -8.16
N ASP A 135 -18.17 7.50 -8.79
CA ASP A 135 -19.22 6.61 -8.30
C ASP A 135 -18.82 6.04 -6.93
N ASN A 136 -19.49 6.53 -5.89
CA ASN A 136 -19.22 6.18 -4.49
C ASN A 136 -19.95 4.91 -4.02
N SER A 137 -20.58 4.16 -4.92
CA SER A 137 -21.20 2.87 -4.59
C SER A 137 -20.17 1.74 -4.32
N VAL A 138 -18.89 1.97 -4.63
CA VAL A 138 -17.80 1.00 -4.52
C VAL A 138 -16.55 1.58 -3.85
N THR A 139 -15.65 0.74 -3.34
CA THR A 139 -14.34 1.19 -2.86
C THR A 139 -13.46 1.61 -4.03
N TRP A 140 -12.91 2.83 -3.94
CA TRP A 140 -11.98 3.38 -4.92
C TRP A 140 -11.06 4.41 -4.27
N LEU A 141 -9.92 4.68 -4.89
CA LEU A 141 -9.04 5.76 -4.48
C LEU A 141 -8.26 6.35 -5.65
N SER A 142 -7.80 7.59 -5.48
CA SER A 142 -6.98 8.32 -6.44
C SER A 142 -5.67 8.79 -5.82
N SER A 143 -4.59 8.79 -6.59
CA SER A 143 -3.28 9.25 -6.13
C SER A 143 -2.39 9.74 -7.26
N GLN A 144 -1.38 10.54 -6.93
CA GLN A 144 -0.42 11.08 -7.88
C GLN A 144 0.59 10.03 -8.36
N ASN A 145 1.10 9.19 -7.46
CA ASN A 145 2.11 8.20 -7.79
C ASN A 145 1.78 6.85 -7.17
N ILE A 146 2.11 5.78 -7.89
CA ILE A 146 1.85 4.41 -7.46
C ILE A 146 3.10 3.57 -7.66
N LYS A 147 3.41 2.74 -6.66
CA LYS A 147 4.38 1.67 -6.81
C LYS A 147 3.90 0.40 -6.13
N TRP A 148 4.30 -0.74 -6.64
CA TRP A 148 3.88 -2.03 -6.10
C TRP A 148 5.03 -3.03 -6.07
N ARG A 149 4.90 -4.05 -5.22
CA ARG A 149 5.81 -5.20 -5.17
C ARG A 149 5.05 -6.48 -4.85
N SER A 150 5.63 -7.62 -5.21
CA SER A 150 5.15 -8.91 -4.70
C SER A 150 5.63 -9.12 -3.26
N VAL A 151 4.75 -9.65 -2.43
CA VAL A 151 5.05 -10.03 -1.04
C VAL A 151 4.39 -11.37 -0.71
N ASP A 152 4.61 -12.39 -1.54
CA ASP A 152 3.93 -13.70 -1.42
C ASP A 152 4.06 -14.38 -0.05
N GLY A 153 5.15 -14.11 0.69
CA GLY A 153 5.30 -14.54 2.08
C GLY A 153 4.26 -13.96 3.05
N TRP A 154 3.44 -13.01 2.61
CA TRP A 154 2.41 -12.36 3.41
C TRP A 154 1.02 -12.97 3.27
N LEU A 155 0.88 -14.04 2.48
CA LEU A 155 -0.39 -14.74 2.30
C LEU A 155 -0.92 -15.29 3.63
N GLY A 156 -2.25 -15.28 3.79
CA GLY A 156 -2.95 -15.85 4.94
C GLY A 156 -3.53 -14.79 5.88
N SER A 157 -3.93 -15.24 7.08
CA SER A 157 -4.77 -14.47 7.99
C SER A 157 -4.05 -13.37 8.77
N LYS A 158 -2.73 -13.44 8.89
CA LYS A 158 -1.93 -12.50 9.68
C LYS A 158 -1.94 -11.09 9.07
N LEU A 159 -2.42 -10.11 9.84
CA LEU A 159 -2.30 -8.68 9.52
C LEU A 159 -0.83 -8.24 9.59
N ARG A 160 -0.46 -7.32 8.70
CA ARG A 160 0.92 -6.84 8.49
C ARG A 160 1.10 -5.41 8.93
N TYR A 161 0.06 -4.58 8.83
CA TYR A 161 0.13 -3.17 9.21
C TYR A 161 -0.33 -2.89 10.64
N GLY A 162 -1.04 -3.84 11.26
CA GLY A 162 -1.37 -3.79 12.67
C GLY A 162 -0.43 -4.67 13.49
N SER A 163 0.05 -4.17 14.62
CA SER A 163 0.49 -5.05 15.71
C SER A 163 -0.73 -5.82 16.19
N SER A 164 -0.71 -7.15 16.01
CA SER A 164 -1.74 -8.09 16.51
C SER A 164 -2.22 -7.67 17.89
N ARG A 165 -3.51 -7.37 18.02
CA ARG A 165 -4.14 -7.32 19.34
C ARG A 165 -4.24 -8.74 19.91
#